data_AF-A0A941I7A4-F1
#
_entry.id   AF-A0A941I7A4-F1
#
_cell.length_a   1.000
_cell.length_b   1.000
_cell.length_c   1.000
_cell.angle_alpha   90.00
_cell.angle_beta   90.00
_cell.angle_gamma   90.00
#
_symmetry.space_group_name_H-M   'P 1'
#
loop_
_entity.id
_entity.type
_entity.pdbx_description
1 polymer ?
#
loop_
_entity_poly.entity_id
_entity_poly.type
_entity_poly.pdbx_seq_one_letter_code
_entity_poly.pdbx_strand_id
1 'polypeptide(L)'
;LAVSGCPRNCAEAGIKDVGVIGVDSGWEIYVAGNGGIKTEVAQFLVKVKTTAEVMEFTGAFLQLYRQEGWYLERTVHFVNRVGLDYVKSVILEQAEK
;
A
#
# COMPACT_ATOMS: atom_id res chain seq x y z
N LEU A 1 -8.27 -1.62 -4.43
CA LEU A 1 -7.02 -2.29 -4.82
C LEU A 1 -6.88 -2.20 -6.34
N ALA A 2 -5.67 -2.03 -6.87
CA ALA A 2 -5.40 -2.17 -8.30
C ALA A 2 -3.97 -2.65 -8.56
N VAL A 3 -3.78 -3.31 -9.70
CA VAL A 3 -2.48 -3.84 -10.15
C VAL A 3 -2.25 -3.40 -11.58
N SER A 4 -1.10 -2.76 -11.84
CA SER A 4 -0.63 -2.44 -13.18
C SER A 4 0.62 -3.26 -13.48
N GLY A 5 0.64 -3.96 -14.61
CA GLY A 5 1.78 -4.80 -15.00
C GLY A 5 3.01 -4.03 -15.50
N CYS A 6 2.91 -2.71 -15.69
CA CYS A 6 4.01 -1.86 -16.13
C CYS A 6 3.90 -0.45 -15.51
N PRO A 7 4.96 0.36 -15.60
CA PRO A 7 5.00 1.70 -14.99
C PRO A 7 3.98 2.69 -15.56
N ARG A 8 3.32 2.36 -16.69
CA ARG A 8 2.27 3.21 -17.28
C ARG A 8 1.03 3.34 -16.39
N ASN A 9 0.87 2.48 -15.38
CA ASN A 9 -0.14 2.63 -14.33
C ASN A 9 -1.60 2.70 -14.86
N CYS A 10 -1.93 1.92 -15.89
CA CYS A 10 -3.24 1.93 -16.55
C CYS A 10 -4.42 1.50 -15.65
N ALA A 11 -4.16 0.91 -14.48
CA ALA A 11 -5.19 0.55 -13.51
C ALA A 11 -5.34 1.60 -12.39
N GLU A 12 -4.70 2.76 -12.55
CA GLU A 12 -4.71 3.87 -11.61
C GLU A 12 -4.31 3.42 -10.18
N ALA A 13 -3.28 2.57 -10.09
CA ALA A 13 -2.80 2.01 -8.83
C ALA A 13 -2.34 3.10 -7.84
N GLY A 14 -1.76 4.19 -8.34
CA GLY A 14 -1.32 5.35 -7.56
C GLY A 14 -2.42 6.15 -6.83
N ILE A 15 -3.71 5.80 -6.97
CA ILE A 15 -4.82 6.45 -6.23
C ILE A 15 -5.71 5.44 -5.50
N LYS A 16 -5.30 4.16 -5.42
CA LYS A 16 -6.05 3.15 -4.67
C LYS A 16 -5.50 3.02 -3.25
N ASP A 17 -6.32 2.49 -2.36
CA ASP A 17 -5.93 2.20 -0.97
C ASP A 17 -4.68 1.30 -0.90
N VAL A 18 -4.56 0.34 -1.83
CA VAL A 18 -3.32 -0.36 -2.17
C VAL A 18 -3.20 -0.43 -3.69
N GLY A 19 -2.05 -0.02 -4.20
CA GLY A 19 -1.67 -0.07 -5.60
C GLY A 19 -0.39 -0.87 -5.79
N VAL A 20 -0.37 -1.75 -6.79
CA VAL A 20 0.82 -2.52 -7.17
C VAL A 20 1.21 -2.15 -8.60
N ILE A 21 2.47 -1.81 -8.81
CA ILE A 21 3.00 -1.42 -10.12
C ILE A 21 4.20 -2.30 -10.45
N GLY A 22 4.12 -3.05 -11.55
CA GLY A 22 5.22 -3.81 -12.12
C GLY A 22 6.27 -2.88 -12.74
N VAL A 23 7.52 -3.14 -12.42
CA VAL A 23 8.71 -2.45 -12.95
C VAL A 23 9.74 -3.48 -13.37
N ASP A 24 10.73 -3.11 -14.18
CA ASP A 24 11.73 -4.06 -14.71
C ASP A 24 12.48 -4.84 -13.61
N SER A 25 12.59 -4.26 -12.42
CA SER A 25 13.28 -4.82 -11.26
C SER A 25 12.37 -5.49 -10.21
N GLY A 26 11.08 -5.66 -10.51
CA GLY A 26 10.12 -6.34 -9.62
C GLY A 26 8.77 -5.64 -9.51
N TRP A 27 8.28 -5.48 -8.28
CA TRP A 27 6.96 -4.93 -7.99
C TRP A 27 7.06 -3.86 -6.91
N GLU A 28 6.50 -2.69 -7.20
CA GLU A 28 6.40 -1.59 -6.24
C GLU A 28 4.99 -1.58 -5.65
N ILE A 29 4.92 -1.49 -4.32
CA ILE A 29 3.68 -1.46 -3.57
C ILE A 29 3.51 -0.05 -2.99
N TYR A 30 2.35 0.54 -3.27
CA TYR A 30 1.93 1.85 -2.81
C TYR A 30 0.66 1.70 -1.98
N VAL A 31 0.52 2.51 -0.93
CA VAL A 31 -0.61 2.46 0.00
C VAL A 31 -1.20 3.84 0.24
N ALA A 32 -2.38 3.91 0.83
CA ALA A 32 -2.98 5.17 1.28
C ALA A 32 -3.36 6.15 0.14
N GLY A 33 -3.59 5.66 -1.08
CA GLY A 33 -4.15 6.47 -2.15
C GLY A 33 -5.65 6.71 -1.97
N ASN A 34 -6.15 7.82 -2.52
CA ASN A 34 -7.58 8.13 -2.51
C ASN A 34 -8.03 8.68 -3.87
N GLY A 35 -8.92 7.96 -4.55
CA GLY A 35 -9.60 8.44 -5.76
C GLY A 35 -10.95 9.13 -5.49
N GLY A 36 -11.27 9.44 -4.22
CA GLY A 36 -12.53 10.07 -3.81
C GLY A 36 -12.53 11.60 -3.90
N ILE A 37 -13.40 12.25 -3.11
CA ILE A 37 -13.61 13.71 -3.12
C ILE A 37 -12.31 14.49 -2.96
N LYS A 38 -11.48 14.11 -1.97
CA LYS A 38 -10.11 14.60 -1.83
C LYS A 38 -9.17 13.58 -2.45
N THR A 39 -8.71 13.84 -3.66
CA THR A 39 -7.73 12.99 -4.32
C THR A 39 -6.39 13.06 -3.61
N GLU A 40 -5.83 11.90 -3.28
CA GLU A 40 -4.53 11.77 -2.61
C GLU A 40 -3.70 10.72 -3.34
N VAL A 41 -2.44 11.04 -3.58
CA VAL A 41 -1.49 10.13 -4.23
C VAL A 41 -1.05 9.07 -3.21
N ALA A 42 -1.07 7.80 -3.63
CA ALA A 42 -0.58 6.69 -2.82
C ALA A 42 0.91 6.84 -2.51
N GLN A 43 1.30 6.47 -1.30
CA GLN A 43 2.65 6.58 -0.78
C GLN A 43 3.41 5.27 -0.96
N PHE A 44 4.70 5.36 -1.32
CA PHE A 44 5.54 4.19 -1.54
C PHE A 44 5.78 3.41 -0.23
N LEU A 45 5.35 2.14 -0.20
CA LEU A 45 5.54 1.24 0.93
C LEU A 45 6.88 0.49 0.79
N VAL A 46 6.98 -0.37 -0.21
CA VAL A 46 8.11 -1.28 -0.40
C VAL A 46 8.20 -1.76 -1.85
N LYS A 47 9.39 -2.22 -2.25
CA LYS A 47 9.63 -2.89 -3.52
C LYS A 47 10.07 -4.33 -3.27
N VAL A 48 9.47 -5.27 -3.98
CA VAL A 48 9.68 -6.71 -3.82
C VAL A 48 9.93 -7.38 -5.17
N LYS A 49 10.40 -8.64 -5.17
CA LYS A 49 10.77 -9.33 -6.41
C LYS A 49 9.70 -10.29 -6.90
N THR A 50 8.99 -10.91 -5.98
CA THR A 50 8.05 -12.00 -6.28
C THR A 50 6.60 -11.61 -6.06
N THR A 51 5.69 -12.25 -6.77
CA THR A 51 4.24 -12.07 -6.56
C THR A 51 3.78 -12.59 -5.19
N ALA A 52 4.49 -13.55 -4.60
CA ALA A 52 4.23 -14.03 -3.24
C ALA A 52 4.48 -12.93 -2.20
N GLU A 53 5.62 -12.24 -2.29
CA GLU A 53 5.91 -11.09 -1.43
C GLU A 53 4.89 -9.96 -1.64
N VAL A 54 4.41 -9.73 -2.88
CA VAL A 54 3.34 -8.74 -3.12
C VAL A 54 2.09 -9.07 -2.29
N MET A 55 1.68 -10.33 -2.27
CA MET A 55 0.52 -10.78 -1.50
C MET A 55 0.76 -10.65 0.01
N GLU A 56 1.97 -10.99 0.47
CA GLU A 56 2.36 -10.89 1.87
C GLU A 56 2.33 -9.44 2.38
N PHE A 57 3.03 -8.52 1.74
CA PHE A 57 3.09 -7.12 2.16
C PHE A 57 1.74 -6.39 2.01
N THR A 58 0.97 -6.72 0.96
CA THR A 58 -0.41 -6.22 0.82
C THR A 58 -1.29 -6.73 1.97
N GLY A 59 -1.19 -8.03 2.29
CA GLY A 59 -1.91 -8.64 3.40
C GLY A 59 -1.53 -8.03 4.75
N ALA A 60 -0.25 -7.81 5.00
CA ALA A 60 0.26 -7.18 6.22
C ALA A 60 -0.30 -5.76 6.41
N PHE A 61 -0.31 -4.93 5.36
CA PHE A 61 -0.91 -3.60 5.42
C PHE A 61 -2.42 -3.65 5.71
N LEU A 62 -3.16 -4.52 5.01
CA LEU A 62 -4.59 -4.68 5.23
C LEU A 62 -4.91 -5.20 6.63
N GLN A 63 -4.07 -6.10 7.16
CA GLN A 63 -4.21 -6.63 8.51
C GLN A 63 -3.97 -5.55 9.56
N LEU A 64 -2.92 -4.73 9.41
CA LEU A 64 -2.66 -3.60 10.29
C LEU A 64 -3.84 -2.62 10.29
N TYR A 65 -4.31 -2.26 9.10
CA TYR A 65 -5.48 -1.39 8.95
C TYR A 65 -6.75 -1.99 9.58
N ARG A 66 -6.98 -3.31 9.45
CA ARG A 66 -8.10 -4.01 10.08
C ARG A 66 -8.03 -3.95 11.61
N GLN A 67 -6.83 -3.94 12.19
CA GLN A 67 -6.62 -3.94 13.64
C GLN A 67 -6.70 -2.54 14.26
N GLU A 68 -6.21 -1.51 13.56
CA GLU A 68 -6.00 -0.17 14.13
C GLU A 68 -6.82 0.94 13.47
N GLY A 69 -7.51 0.64 12.37
CA GLY A 69 -8.41 1.57 11.70
C GLY A 69 -9.65 1.88 12.53
N TRP A 70 -10.06 3.13 12.55
CA TRP A 70 -11.31 3.54 13.20
C TRP A 70 -12.53 3.29 12.31
N TYR A 71 -13.70 3.21 12.93
CA TYR A 71 -14.96 3.08 12.19
C TYR A 71 -15.14 4.27 11.23
N LEU A 72 -15.45 3.97 9.96
CA LEU A 72 -15.57 4.94 8.86
C LEU A 72 -14.29 5.72 8.53
N GLU A 73 -13.14 5.28 9.03
CA GLU A 73 -11.85 5.77 8.56
C GLU A 73 -11.55 5.22 7.16
N ARG A 74 -10.81 5.96 6.35
CA ARG A 74 -10.25 5.49 5.07
C ARG A 74 -8.78 5.21 5.29
N THR A 75 -8.17 4.32 4.50
CA THR A 75 -6.74 4.00 4.63
C THR A 75 -5.84 5.24 4.58
N VAL A 76 -6.17 6.23 3.74
CA VAL A 76 -5.45 7.51 3.70
C VAL A 76 -5.51 8.31 5.00
N HIS A 77 -6.67 8.34 5.67
CA HIS A 77 -6.82 9.03 6.95
C HIS A 77 -6.10 8.27 8.06
N PHE A 78 -6.18 6.94 8.04
CA PHE A 78 -5.43 6.07 8.95
C PHE A 78 -3.93 6.32 8.85
N VAL A 79 -3.34 6.24 7.65
CA VAL A 79 -1.90 6.45 7.44
C VAL A 79 -1.49 7.88 7.79
N ASN A 80 -2.32 8.89 7.51
CA ASN A 80 -2.05 10.27 7.94
C ASN A 80 -2.04 10.42 9.48
N ARG A 81 -2.86 9.64 10.19
CA ARG A 81 -2.94 9.67 11.66
C ARG A 81 -1.77 8.95 12.32
N VAL A 82 -1.41 7.76 11.85
CA VAL A 82 -0.36 6.94 12.50
C VAL A 82 1.04 7.21 11.92
N GLY A 83 1.12 7.75 10.71
CA GLY A 83 2.36 7.99 9.98
C GLY A 83 2.82 6.78 9.14
N LEU A 84 3.35 7.05 7.93
CA LEU A 84 3.87 5.99 7.06
C LEU A 84 5.07 5.28 7.67
N ASP A 85 5.91 5.99 8.44
CA ASP A 85 7.08 5.39 9.10
C ASP A 85 6.68 4.33 10.12
N TYR A 86 5.61 4.57 10.89
CA TYR A 86 5.03 3.59 11.80
C TYR A 86 4.48 2.37 11.04
N VAL A 87 3.75 2.62 9.94
CA VAL A 87 3.24 1.54 9.09
C VAL A 87 4.39 0.67 8.57
N LYS A 88 5.48 1.30 8.13
CA LYS A 88 6.69 0.59 7.67
C LYS A 88 7.37 -0.18 8.78
N SER A 89 7.53 0.39 9.97
CA SER A 89 8.18 -0.33 11.09
C SER A 89 7.39 -1.58 11.47
N VAL A 90 6.05 -1.49 11.59
CA VAL A 90 5.23 -2.65 11.95
C VAL A 90 5.23 -3.73 10.88
N ILE A 91 5.20 -3.36 9.60
CA ILE A 91 5.13 -4.33 8.49
C ILE A 91 6.50 -4.94 8.16
N LEU A 92 7.56 -4.12 8.11
CA LEU A 92 8.89 -4.57 7.69
C LEU A 92 9.63 -5.31 8.81
N GLU A 93 9.49 -4.90 10.07
CA GLU A 93 10.12 -5.61 11.20
C GLU A 93 9.45 -6.98 11.47
N GLN A 94 8.23 -7.20 10.99
CA GLN A 94 7.59 -8.52 11.04
C GLN A 94 8.09 -9.49 9.96
N ALA A 95 8.64 -9.00 8.85
CA ALA A 95 9.19 -9.85 7.79
C ALA A 95 10.58 -10.42 8.14
N GLU A 96 11.28 -9.84 9.13
CA GLU A 96 12.59 -10.29 9.59
C GLU A 96 12.53 -11.29 10.76
N LYS A 97 11.34 -11.61 11.29
CA LYS A 97 11.14 -12.58 12.38
C LYS A 97 10.59 -13.91 11.87
#